data_AF-A0A958WQ08-F1
#
_entry.id   AF-A0A958WQ08-F1
#
_cell.length_a   1.000
_cell.length_b   1.000
_cell.length_c   1.000
_cell.angle_alpha   90.00
_cell.angle_beta   90.00
_cell.angle_gamma   90.00
#
_symmetry.space_group_name_H-M   'P 1'
#
loop_
_entity.id
_entity.type
_entity.pdbx_description
1 polymer ?
#
loop_
_entity_poly.entity_id
_entity_poly.type
_entity_poly.pdbx_seq_one_letter_code
_entity_poly.pdbx_strand_id
1 'polypeptide(L)' 'MLIIEVQNGEPIDKALRRYKRKFQSTKQMQQLRSRKQFTKPSVKRRHEVLKAVYKQQKNQNVE' A
#
# COMPACT_ATOMS: atom_id res chain seq x y z
N MET A 1 -8.42 12.89 4.24
CA MET A 1 -9.68 12.28 4.70
C MET A 1 -10.30 11.58 3.51
N LEU A 2 -10.72 10.32 3.62
CA LEU A 2 -11.30 9.58 2.50
C LEU A 2 -12.81 9.84 2.43
N ILE A 3 -13.22 10.74 1.55
CA ILE A 3 -14.64 11.02 1.28
C ILE A 3 -15.10 10.10 0.15
N ILE A 4 -16.29 9.52 0.32
CA ILE A 4 -16.95 8.65 -0.66
C ILE A 4 -18.40 9.10 -0.74
N GLU A 5 -18.79 9.46 -1.95
CA GLU A 5 -20.15 9.85 -2.26
C GLU A 5 -21.00 8.58 -2.42
N VAL A 6 -22.11 8.53 -1.69
CA VAL A 6 -23.12 7.48 -1.82
C VAL A 6 -24.31 8.11 -2.52
N GLN A 7 -24.71 7.57 -3.67
CA GLN A 7 -25.87 8.07 -4.42
C GLN A 7 -27.15 7.41 -3.90
N ASN A 8 -28.29 8.12 -4.02
CA ASN A 8 -29.60 7.61 -3.59
C ASN A 8 -29.97 6.37 -4.42
N GLY A 9 -30.17 5.23 -3.74
CA GLY A 9 -30.48 3.94 -4.37
C GLY A 9 -29.28 3.00 -4.53
N GLU A 10 -28.08 3.40 -4.13
CA GLU A 10 -26.92 2.50 -4.15
C GLU A 10 -26.90 1.55 -2.93
N PRO A 11 -26.70 0.23 -3.14
CA PRO A 11 -26.58 -0.70 -2.02
C PRO A 11 -25.32 -0.39 -1.19
N ILE A 12 -25.47 -0.42 0.13
CA ILE A 12 -24.42 -0.11 1.11
C ILE A 12 -23.13 -0.92 0.88
N ASP A 13 -23.24 -2.17 0.45
CA ASP A 13 -22.10 -3.06 0.17
C ASP A 13 -21.18 -2.52 -0.92
N LYS A 14 -21.75 -1.85 -1.94
CA LYS A 14 -20.99 -1.26 -3.04
C LYS A 14 -20.22 -0.03 -2.57
N ALA A 15 -20.81 0.78 -1.70
CA ALA A 15 -20.13 1.90 -1.04
C ALA A 15 -18.96 1.41 -0.16
N LEU A 16 -19.18 0.37 0.66
CA LEU A 16 -18.15 -0.25 1.51
C LEU A 16 -17.00 -0.83 0.68
N ARG A 17 -17.31 -1.49 -0.45
CA ARG A 17 -16.27 -2.04 -1.33
C ARG A 17 -15.42 -0.94 -1.97
N ARG A 18 -16.02 0.17 -2.39
CA ARG A 18 -15.29 1.35 -2.87
C ARG A 18 -14.42 1.96 -1.76
N TYR A 19 -14.94 2.04 -0.53
CA TYR A 19 -14.16 2.48 0.62
C TYR A 19 -12.94 1.62 0.86
N LYS A 20 -13.13 0.31 0.93
CA LYS A 20 -12.04 -0.65 1.15
C LYS A 20 -10.97 -0.52 0.06
N ARG A 21 -11.37 -0.39 -1.21
CA ARG A 21 -10.44 -0.18 -2.32
C ARG A 21 -9.68 1.15 -2.21
N LYS A 22 -10.38 2.25 -1.89
CA LYS A 22 -9.77 3.58 -1.73
C LYS A 22 -8.78 3.59 -0.57
N PHE A 23 -9.15 3.00 0.58
CA PHE A 23 -8.28 2.84 1.75
C PHE A 23 -7.02 2.02 1.45
N GLN A 24 -7.17 0.89 0.74
CA GLN A 24 -6.04 0.05 0.33
C GLN A 24 -5.13 0.78 -0.67
N SER A 25 -5.70 1.50 -1.64
CA SER A 25 -4.95 2.28 -2.64
C SER A 25 -4.10 3.37 -1.99
N THR A 26 -4.66 4.08 -1.00
CA THR A 26 -3.92 5.12 -0.24
C THR A 26 -2.83 4.53 0.66
N LYS A 27 -2.81 3.21 0.89
CA LYS A 27 -1.82 2.51 1.75
C LYS A 27 -1.69 3.14 3.15
N GLN A 28 -2.78 3.71 3.67
CA GLN A 28 -2.77 4.51 4.89
C GLN A 28 -2.29 3.69 6.10
N MET A 29 -2.75 2.45 6.22
CA MET A 29 -2.29 1.51 7.26
C MET A 29 -0.79 1.23 7.19
N GLN A 30 -0.23 1.08 5.98
CA GLN A 30 1.20 0.82 5.80
C GLN A 30 2.03 2.04 6.23
N GLN A 31 1.58 3.25 5.85
CA GLN A 31 2.24 4.49 6.25
C GLN A 31 2.21 4.69 7.77
N LEU A 32 1.05 4.48 8.41
CA LEU A 32 0.90 4.57 9.86
C LEU A 32 1.88 3.63 10.57
N ARG A 33 1.95 2.36 10.14
CA ARG A 33 2.87 1.36 10.69
C ARG A 33 4.33 1.76 10.49
N SER A 34 4.70 2.26 9.30
CA SER A 34 6.08 2.70 9.03
C SER A 34 6.50 3.92 9.85
N ARG A 35 5.55 4.79 10.20
CA ARG A 35 5.81 6.02 10.98
C ARG A 35 5.83 5.77 12.49
N LYS A 36 5.33 4.61 12.95
CA LYS A 36 5.29 4.25 14.38
C LYS A 36 6.69 4.20 15.01
N GLN A 37 7.71 3.88 14.22
CA GLN A 37 9.09 3.77 14.69
C GLN A 37 10.04 4.56 13.79
N PHE A 38 11.06 5.18 14.38
CA PHE A 38 12.12 5.82 13.61
C PHE A 38 13.01 4.76 12.95
N THR A 39 13.18 4.86 11.63
CA THR A 39 14.07 3.97 10.86
C THR A 39 15.21 4.81 10.31
N LYS A 40 16.46 4.47 10.65
CA LYS A 40 17.64 5.18 10.15
C LYS A 40 17.68 5.16 8.60
N PRO A 41 18.10 6.25 7.93
CA PRO A 41 18.16 6.32 6.47
C PRO A 41 18.99 5.20 5.84
N SER A 42 20.11 4.84 6.48
CA SER A 42 20.98 3.73 6.04
C SER A 42 20.27 2.38 6.04
N VAL A 43 19.48 2.11 7.08
CA VAL A 43 18.70 0.87 7.19
C VAL A 43 17.61 0.82 6.12
N LYS A 44 16.93 1.95 5.88
CA LYS A 44 15.92 2.04 4.80
C LYS A 44 16.53 1.77 3.43
N ARG A 45 17.68 2.41 3.12
CA ARG A 45 18.40 2.23 1.85
C ARG A 45 18.83 0.77 1.64
N ARG A 46 19.32 0.10 2.69
CA ARG A 46 19.69 -1.32 2.63
C ARG A 46 18.51 -2.21 2.23
N HIS A 47 17.33 -2.00 2.83
CA HIS A 47 16.13 -2.78 2.49
C HIS A 47 15.67 -2.56 1.04
N GLU A 48 15.79 -1.34 0.53
CA GLU A 48 15.46 -1.02 -0.86
C GLU A 48 16.35 -1.79 -1.85
N VAL A 49 17.67 -1.78 -1.63
CA VAL A 49 18.64 -2.49 -2.49
C VAL A 49 18.41 -3.99 -2.46
N LEU A 50 18.28 -4.59 -1.27
CA LEU A 50 18.03 -6.03 -1.14
C LEU A 50 16.75 -6.46 -1.87
N LYS A 51 15.68 -5.66 -1.74
CA LYS A 51 14.42 -5.91 -2.45
C LYS A 51 14.56 -5.79 -3.97
N ALA A 52 15.38 -4.86 -4.45
CA ALA A 52 15.65 -4.69 -5.89
C ALA A 52 16.41 -5.90 -6.45
N VAL A 53 17.48 -6.34 -5.78
CA VAL A 53 18.25 -7.52 -6.16
C VAL A 53 17.36 -8.76 -6.23
N TYR A 54 16.54 -9.00 -5.21
CA TYR A 54 15.61 -10.13 -5.19
C TYR A 54 14.63 -10.10 -6.39
N LYS A 55 14.08 -8.93 -6.72
CA LYS A 55 13.18 -8.79 -7.88
C LYS A 55 13.91 -9.02 -9.20
N GLN A 56 15.13 -8.51 -9.34
CA GLN A 56 15.92 -8.68 -10.55
C GLN A 56 16.24 -10.15 -10.80
N GLN A 57 16.71 -10.86 -9.78
CA GLN A 57 16.97 -12.31 -9.85
C GLN A 57 15.70 -13.08 -10.20
N LYS A 58 14.56 -12.75 -9.57
CA LYS A 58 13.28 -13.39 -9.87
C LYS A 58 12.86 -13.19 -11.33
N ASN A 59 13.08 -12.00 -11.90
CA ASN A 59 12.73 -11.73 -13.29
C ASN A 59 13.66 -12.45 -14.27
N GLN A 60 14.97 -12.48 -13.99
CA GLN A 60 15.98 -13.16 -14.83
C GLN A 60 15.81 -14.69 -14.86
N ASN A 61 15.30 -15.29 -13.79
CA ASN A 61 15.06 -16.74 -13.71
C ASN A 61 13.72 -17.17 -14.33
N VAL A 62 12.86 -16.21 -14.72
CA VAL A 62 11.55 -16.47 -15.34
C VAL A 62 11.62 -16.36 -16.87
N GLU A 63 12.66 -15.71 -17.40
CA GLU A 63 13.12 -15.88 -18.79
C GLU A 63 13.91 -17.19 -18.93
#